data_AF-A0A495YU19-F1
#
_entry.id   AF-A0A495YU19-F1
#
_cell.length_a   1.000
_cell.length_b   1.000
_cell.length_c   1.000
_cell.angle_alpha   90.00
_cell.angle_beta   90.00
_cell.angle_gamma   90.00
#
_symmetry.space_group_name_H-M   'P 1'
#
loop_
_entity.id
_entity.type
_entity.pdbx_description
1 polymer ?
#
loop_
_entity_poly.entity_id
_entity_poly.type
_entity_poly.pdbx_seq_one_letter_code
_entity_poly.pdbx_strand_id
1 'polypeptide(L)' 'MQKSSFAEYFERKNTIELLLDVLEIRFQPNNVQTLKPMIESIEELQTLKRLHREAVQVPSFDEFRRILES' A
#
# COMPACT_ATOMS: atom_id res chain seq x y z
N MET A 1 -27.90 1.73 7.62
CA MET A 1 -26.63 1.30 6.98
C MET A 1 -25.66 2.47 7.00
N GLN A 2 -24.50 2.29 7.64
CA GLN A 2 -23.52 3.32 7.97
C GLN A 2 -22.80 3.83 6.72
N LYS A 3 -22.95 5.12 6.40
CA LYS A 3 -22.17 5.80 5.34
C LYS A 3 -20.66 5.77 5.58
N SER A 4 -20.25 5.63 6.85
CA SER A 4 -18.84 5.58 7.27
C SER A 4 -18.10 4.36 6.73
N SER A 5 -18.70 3.17 6.71
CA SER A 5 -17.99 1.96 6.26
C SER A 5 -17.78 1.92 4.74
N PHE A 6 -18.68 2.55 3.97
CA PHE A 6 -18.54 2.65 2.52
C PHE A 6 -17.45 3.66 2.13
N ALA A 7 -17.47 4.85 2.74
CA ALA A 7 -16.41 5.85 2.52
C ALA A 7 -15.02 5.28 2.88
N GLU A 8 -14.92 4.59 4.01
CA GLU A 8 -13.68 3.95 4.45
C GLU A 8 -13.23 2.83 3.51
N TYR A 9 -14.16 2.01 3.00
CA TYR A 9 -13.84 0.99 1.99
C TYR A 9 -13.27 1.60 0.70
N PHE A 10 -13.89 2.68 0.19
CA PHE A 10 -13.41 3.36 -1.00
C PHE A 10 -12.04 4.01 -0.77
N GLU A 11 -11.87 4.68 0.36
CA GLU A 11 -10.59 5.28 0.72
C GLU A 11 -9.49 4.22 0.85
N ARG A 12 -9.82 3.03 1.39
CA ARG A 12 -8.90 1.90 1.47
C ARG A 12 -8.46 1.44 0.08
N LYS A 13 -9.42 1.18 -0.83
CA LYS A 13 -9.13 0.74 -2.19
C LYS A 13 -8.29 1.76 -2.95
N ASN A 14 -8.65 3.03 -2.88
CA ASN A 14 -7.89 4.12 -3.48
C ASN A 14 -6.47 4.22 -2.90
N THR A 15 -6.30 4.04 -1.58
CA THR A 15 -4.96 4.07 -0.95
C THR A 15 -4.09 2.90 -1.40
N ILE A 16 -4.68 1.71 -1.59
CA ILE A 16 -3.97 0.54 -2.13
C ILE A 16 -3.50 0.82 -3.56
N GLU A 17 -4.38 1.33 -4.43
CA GLU A 17 -4.03 1.66 -5.82
C GLU A 17 -2.88 2.67 -5.88
N LEU A 18 -2.98 3.78 -5.14
CA LEU A 18 -1.92 4.79 -5.07
C LEU A 18 -0.60 4.23 -4.52
N LEU A 19 -0.66 3.35 -3.52
CA LEU A 19 0.54 2.70 -2.98
C LEU A 19 1.21 1.81 -4.02
N LEU A 20 0.44 1.00 -4.74
CA LEU A 20 0.98 0.14 -5.80
C LEU A 20 1.59 0.98 -6.93
N ASP A 21 0.91 2.05 -7.36
CA ASP A 21 1.42 2.97 -8.39
C ASP A 21 2.77 3.57 -8.00
N VAL A 22 2.91 4.06 -6.75
CA VAL A 22 4.18 4.59 -6.24
C VAL A 22 5.27 3.53 -6.27
N LEU A 23 4.97 2.31 -5.84
CA LEU A 23 5.95 1.22 -5.86
C LEU A 23 6.35 0.86 -7.30
N GLU A 24 5.42 0.85 -8.25
CA GLU A 24 5.71 0.51 -9.65
C GLU A 24 6.59 1.57 -10.31
N ILE A 25 6.32 2.85 -10.03
CA ILE A 25 7.13 3.99 -10.49
C ILE A 25 8.56 3.90 -9.94
N ARG A 26 8.72 3.52 -8.67
CA ARG A 26 10.02 3.56 -7.99
C ARG A 26 10.85 2.29 -8.16
N PHE A 27 10.24 1.11 -8.23
CA PHE A 27 10.92 -0.16 -7.93
C PHE A 27 10.76 -1.30 -8.96
N GLN A 28 10.36 -0.96 -10.19
CA GLN A 28 10.03 -1.87 -11.30
C GLN A 28 8.75 -2.69 -11.09
N PRO A 29 7.85 -2.77 -12.09
CA PRO A 29 6.52 -3.41 -11.94
C PRO A 29 6.54 -4.87 -11.48
N ASN A 30 7.51 -5.67 -11.96
CA ASN A 30 7.57 -7.10 -11.67
C ASN A 30 7.76 -7.41 -10.18
N ASN A 31 8.46 -6.54 -9.46
CA ASN A 31 8.69 -6.69 -8.02
C ASN A 31 7.41 -6.39 -7.23
N VAL A 32 6.67 -5.36 -7.62
CA VAL A 32 5.46 -4.89 -6.92
C VAL A 32 4.34 -5.92 -6.95
N GLN A 33 4.18 -6.64 -8.07
CA GLN A 33 3.17 -7.68 -8.19
C GLN A 33 3.35 -8.80 -7.14
N THR A 34 4.57 -8.99 -6.61
CA THR A 34 4.81 -9.97 -5.52
C THR A 34 4.29 -9.51 -4.15
N LEU A 35 4.19 -8.19 -3.92
CA LEU A 35 3.72 -7.62 -2.64
C LEU A 35 2.23 -7.29 -2.65
N LYS A 36 1.62 -7.19 -3.84
CA LYS A 36 0.20 -6.82 -4.01
C LYS A 36 -0.76 -7.63 -3.14
N PRO A 37 -0.70 -8.97 -3.06
CA PRO A 37 -1.62 -9.74 -2.21
C PRO A 37 -1.48 -9.39 -0.72
N MET A 38 -0.26 -9.12 -0.27
CA MET A 38 0.02 -8.75 1.12
C MET A 38 -0.53 -7.35 1.44
N ILE A 39 -0.34 -6.39 0.54
CA ILE A 39 -0.91 -5.04 0.67
C ILE A 39 -2.45 -5.09 0.67
N GLU A 40 -3.06 -5.90 -0.20
CA GLU A 40 -4.52 -6.03 -0.28
C GLU A 40 -5.15 -6.69 0.95
N SER A 41 -4.39 -7.51 1.69
CA SER A 41 -4.82 -8.12 2.94
C SER A 41 -4.85 -7.15 4.14
N ILE A 42 -4.30 -5.94 4.01
CA ILE A 42 -4.30 -4.95 5.08
C ILE A 42 -5.68 -4.31 5.17
N GLU A 43 -6.39 -4.56 6.27
CA GLU A 43 -7.72 -4.01 6.50
C GLU A 43 -7.69 -2.57 7.03
N GLU A 44 -6.66 -2.24 7.82
CA GLU A 44 -6.53 -0.95 8.49
C GLU A 44 -6.06 0.16 7.53
N LEU A 45 -6.95 1.11 7.26
CA LEU A 45 -6.66 2.26 6.40
C LEU A 45 -5.44 3.07 6.86
N GLN A 46 -5.26 3.24 8.18
CA GLN A 46 -4.13 4.00 8.72
C GLN A 46 -2.79 3.33 8.43
N THR A 47 -2.75 1.99 8.47
CA THR A 47 -1.58 1.19 8.11
C THR A 47 -1.23 1.38 6.63
N LEU A 48 -2.24 1.36 5.73
CA LEU A 48 -2.04 1.64 4.31
C LEU A 48 -1.54 3.08 4.05
N LYS A 49 -2.09 4.08 4.75
CA LYS A 49 -1.62 5.47 4.63
C LYS A 49 -0.17 5.64 5.10
N ARG A 50 0.23 4.94 6.16
CA ARG A 50 1.64 4.90 6.61
C ARG A 50 2.51 4.29 5.52
N LEU A 51 2.16 3.10 5.03
CA LEU A 51 2.90 2.41 3.96
C LEU A 51 3.02 3.25 2.69
N HIS A 52 1.98 3.97 2.29
CA HIS A 52 2.05 4.90 1.15
C HIS A 52 3.13 5.97 1.35
N ARG A 53 3.28 6.52 2.58
CA ARG A 53 4.33 7.50 2.89
C ARG A 53 5.71 6.86 2.88
N GLU A 54 5.86 5.67 3.48
CA GLU A 54 7.11 4.92 3.48
C GLU A 54 7.55 4.57 2.06
N ALA A 55 6.62 4.12 1.21
CA ALA A 55 6.84 3.80 -0.19
C ALA A 55 7.40 4.98 -1.01
N VAL A 56 7.22 6.24 -0.56
CA VAL A 56 7.82 7.42 -1.18
C VAL A 56 9.24 7.68 -0.66
N GLN A 57 9.53 7.33 0.60
CA GLN A 57 10.74 7.75 1.31
C GLN A 57 11.86 6.70 1.32
N VAL A 58 11.51 5.42 1.38
CA VAL A 58 12.47 4.32 1.51
C VAL A 58 13.47 4.29 0.34
N PRO A 59 14.75 3.98 0.58
CA PRO A 59 15.79 4.05 -0.45
C PRO A 59 15.73 2.90 -1.46
N SER A 60 15.07 1.79 -1.15
CA SER A 60 15.02 0.60 -1.99
C SER A 60 13.73 -0.20 -1.80
N PHE A 61 13.46 -1.08 -2.75
CA PHE A 61 12.36 -2.04 -2.69
C PHE A 61 12.51 -3.01 -1.51
N ASP A 62 13.71 -3.51 -1.26
CA ASP A 62 13.98 -4.43 -0.15
C ASP A 62 13.71 -3.78 1.21
N GLU A 63 14.01 -2.49 1.35
CA GLU A 63 13.72 -1.76 2.59
C GLU A 63 12.21 -1.57 2.78
N PHE A 64 11.47 -1.25 1.70
CA PHE A 64 10.01 -1.23 1.75
C PHE A 64 9.44 -2.60 2.16
N ARG A 65 9.95 -3.68 1.56
CA ARG A 65 9.52 -5.05 1.83
C ARG A 65 9.69 -5.41 3.30
N ARG A 66 10.83 -5.06 3.92
CA ARG A 66 11.08 -5.28 5.34
C ARG A 66 10.06 -4.57 6.24
N ILE A 67 9.66 -3.34 5.88
CA ILE A 67 8.64 -2.57 6.61
C ILE A 67 7.25 -3.19 6.44
N LEU A 68 6.95 -3.77 5.28
CA LEU A 68 5.68 -4.44 5.04
C LEU A 68 5.57 -5.78 5.80
N GLU A 69 6.69 -6.48 5.97
CA GLU A 69 6.77 -7.80 6.63
C GLU A 69 6.95 -7.71 8.16
N SER A 70 7.17 -6.52 8.73
CA SER A 70 7.35 -6.29 10.17
C SER A 70 6.03 -6.20 10.94
#